data_AF-A0A3C0VFS6-F1
#
_entry.id   AF-A0A3C0VFS6-F1
#
_cell.length_a   1.000
_cell.length_b   1.000
_cell.length_c   1.000
_cell.angle_alpha   90.00
_cell.angle_beta   90.00
_cell.angle_gamma   90.00
#
_symmetry.space_group_name_H-M   'P 1'
#
loop_
_entity.id
_entity.type
_entity.pdbx_description
1 polymer ?
#
loop_
_entity_poly.entity_id
_entity_poly.type
_entity_poly.pdbx_seq_one_letter_code
_entity_poly.pdbx_strand_id
1 'polypeptide(L)'
;MRSRSPAVHGIARAGGGFPDLRGARGRATRPSPPALRPLIMVSGPGGHNILSPPPSAPCRFAPARPIIYPSAFAEAKAESLSEDRMSTPPVIRVAEIERGDVVDGLLMVDAANFKQTKNGKPFMQLVLRDQSGKIRAMKWDADRDLYRSIRVSDIVAVRGRVEEYQGNPQLILDDIRVMPRAAVPSDAFIPKGSADTAELWEALHRAVMEVTSPGLRQLLESFLNDPELAEGLRTWPAGRTLHHAHRGGLLEHIVSIIGAAKHLARHWPQLDIDLLTAGAVLHDIGKLKELSLGHSIEYTDRGQLVGHVGIAMQMLHDRRKDAPDLAPETLLEIEHLIVSHHGKTEYGALREPMTAEAIALHFLDNMDARLAAYFALAGEEEPGPYGESWTDYHPLFGTRLYKPKRIRPPRRAE
;
A
#
# COMPACT_ATOMS: atom_id res chain seq x y z
N MET A 1 61.69 -34.21 -6.17
CA MET A 1 61.49 -35.10 -7.35
C MET A 1 60.14 -34.80 -7.99
N ARG A 2 59.94 -35.14 -9.28
CA ARG A 2 58.76 -34.74 -10.09
C ARG A 2 57.60 -35.75 -10.00
N SER A 3 56.47 -35.36 -10.63
CA SER A 3 55.33 -36.17 -11.12
C SER A 3 54.18 -36.41 -10.13
N ARG A 4 52.90 -36.46 -10.55
CA ARG A 4 52.25 -36.13 -11.85
C ARG A 4 50.73 -35.99 -11.61
N SER A 5 50.05 -35.06 -12.27
CA SER A 5 48.60 -35.23 -12.60
C SER A 5 48.48 -36.18 -13.81
N PRO A 6 47.38 -36.93 -13.94
CA PRO A 6 46.27 -36.55 -14.85
C PRO A 6 44.88 -37.02 -14.31
N ALA A 7 43.72 -37.05 -15.00
CA ALA A 7 43.31 -36.84 -16.40
C ALA A 7 41.79 -36.49 -16.49
N VAL A 8 41.22 -36.60 -17.72
CA VAL A 8 39.77 -36.54 -18.10
C VAL A 8 39.21 -35.09 -18.21
N HIS A 9 38.57 -34.63 -19.30
CA HIS A 9 38.32 -35.18 -20.65
C HIS A 9 38.14 -34.07 -21.73
N GLY A 10 37.82 -34.44 -22.98
CA GLY A 10 37.28 -33.53 -24.03
C GLY A 10 35.73 -33.61 -24.10
N ILE A 11 35.02 -33.04 -25.10
CA ILE A 11 35.19 -33.20 -26.56
C ILE A 11 34.36 -32.15 -27.35
N ALA A 12 34.75 -31.91 -28.61
CA ALA A 12 33.98 -31.33 -29.75
C ALA A 12 33.55 -29.85 -29.77
N ARG A 13 34.14 -29.12 -30.74
CA ARG A 13 33.49 -28.01 -31.45
C ARG A 13 32.57 -28.58 -32.54
N ALA A 14 31.41 -27.96 -32.76
CA ALA A 14 30.65 -28.07 -34.00
C ALA A 14 30.36 -26.65 -34.53
N GLY A 15 30.61 -26.41 -35.81
CA GLY A 15 30.28 -25.15 -36.48
C GLY A 15 28.89 -25.21 -37.11
N GLY A 16 28.19 -24.08 -37.13
CA GLY A 16 26.93 -23.89 -37.85
C GLY A 16 26.75 -22.43 -38.21
N GLY A 17 26.87 -22.09 -39.50
CA GLY A 17 26.71 -20.72 -39.97
C GLY A 17 25.23 -20.33 -40.08
N PHE A 18 24.90 -19.11 -39.67
CA PHE A 18 23.60 -18.50 -39.94
C PHE A 18 23.59 -17.87 -41.34
N PRO A 19 22.56 -18.11 -42.18
CA PRO A 19 22.42 -17.43 -43.46
C PRO A 19 21.81 -16.03 -43.30
N ASP A 20 22.39 -15.05 -44.02
CA ASP A 20 21.88 -13.69 -44.20
C ASP A 20 20.59 -13.71 -45.04
N LEU A 21 19.48 -13.17 -44.50
CA LEU A 21 18.22 -13.00 -45.23
C LEU A 21 17.84 -11.52 -45.35
N ARG A 22 18.27 -10.92 -46.45
CA ARG A 22 17.84 -9.58 -46.87
C ARG A 22 16.50 -9.64 -47.62
N GLY A 23 15.50 -9.00 -47.02
CA GLY A 23 14.60 -8.10 -47.76
C GLY A 23 13.19 -8.59 -48.10
N ALA A 24 12.19 -7.94 -47.50
CA ALA A 24 10.96 -7.53 -48.19
C ALA A 24 10.21 -6.38 -47.46
N ARG A 25 10.35 -5.17 -48.01
CA ARG A 25 9.38 -4.05 -48.10
C ARG A 25 8.37 -3.77 -46.97
N GLY A 26 8.41 -2.54 -46.45
CA GLY A 26 7.30 -1.90 -45.74
C GLY A 26 7.53 -0.40 -45.49
N ARG A 27 7.34 0.45 -46.52
CA ARG A 27 7.39 1.92 -46.33
C ARG A 27 6.08 2.42 -45.73
N ALA A 28 6.11 2.89 -44.49
CA ALA A 28 5.08 3.72 -43.89
C ALA A 28 5.70 5.08 -43.50
N THR A 29 5.20 6.17 -44.07
CA THR A 29 5.69 7.53 -43.84
C THR A 29 5.21 8.05 -42.49
N ARG A 30 6.14 8.38 -41.58
CA ARG A 30 5.84 9.18 -40.38
C ARG A 30 5.80 10.67 -40.75
N PRO A 31 4.84 11.46 -40.23
CA PRO A 31 4.86 12.91 -40.39
C PRO A 31 5.96 13.53 -39.50
N SER A 32 6.61 14.58 -40.01
CA SER A 32 7.65 15.34 -39.29
C SER A 32 7.05 16.21 -38.17
N PRO A 33 7.75 16.43 -37.05
CA PRO A 33 7.36 17.43 -36.06
C PRO A 33 7.51 18.86 -36.63
N PRO A 34 6.74 19.85 -36.12
CA PRO A 34 6.85 21.24 -36.56
C PRO A 34 8.20 21.84 -36.16
N ALA A 35 8.77 22.65 -37.06
CA ALA A 35 10.08 23.27 -36.85
C ALA A 35 10.05 24.32 -35.72
N LEU A 36 10.99 24.20 -34.78
CA LEU A 36 11.27 25.26 -33.80
C LEU A 36 11.85 26.48 -34.52
N ARG A 37 11.35 27.67 -34.17
CA ARG A 37 11.92 28.95 -34.64
C ARG A 37 13.31 29.15 -34.01
N PRO A 38 14.30 29.68 -34.75
CA PRO A 38 15.62 29.95 -34.19
C PRO A 38 15.57 31.09 -33.17
N LEU A 39 16.30 30.95 -32.05
CA LEU A 39 16.59 32.08 -31.17
C LEU A 39 17.54 33.04 -31.88
N ILE A 40 17.25 34.34 -31.80
CA ILE A 40 18.17 35.41 -32.20
C ILE A 40 19.01 35.76 -30.98
N MET A 41 20.33 35.49 -31.02
CA MET A 41 21.26 36.07 -30.07
C MET A 41 21.64 37.49 -30.49
N VAL A 42 21.62 38.43 -29.56
CA VAL A 42 22.19 39.77 -29.73
C VAL A 42 23.25 39.97 -28.65
N SER A 43 24.49 40.19 -29.06
CA SER A 43 25.65 40.32 -28.17
C SER A 43 25.78 41.74 -27.62
N GLY A 44 25.82 41.90 -26.30
CA GLY A 44 26.17 43.15 -25.62
C GLY A 44 27.41 42.97 -24.71
N PRO A 45 28.25 44.00 -24.51
CA PRO A 45 29.48 43.88 -23.73
C PRO A 45 29.21 43.99 -22.22
N GLY A 46 29.58 42.95 -21.46
CA GLY A 46 29.48 42.92 -19.98
C GLY A 46 28.76 41.67 -19.47
N GLY A 47 29.53 40.62 -19.13
CA GLY A 47 28.98 39.29 -18.87
C GLY A 47 28.38 39.09 -17.47
N HIS A 48 27.13 39.50 -17.26
CA HIS A 48 26.27 39.00 -16.18
C HIS A 48 24.83 38.77 -16.68
N ASN A 49 24.34 37.54 -16.57
CA ASN A 49 22.96 37.20 -16.93
C ASN A 49 22.01 37.47 -15.74
N ILE A 50 21.14 38.47 -15.87
CA ILE A 50 20.00 38.69 -14.96
C ILE A 50 18.71 38.54 -15.77
N LEU A 51 17.86 37.59 -15.38
CA LEU A 51 16.52 37.42 -15.95
C LEU A 51 15.57 38.44 -15.31
N SER A 52 15.24 39.49 -16.06
CA SER A 52 14.19 40.45 -15.71
C SER A 52 12.90 40.16 -16.49
N PRO A 53 11.72 40.12 -15.86
CA PRO A 53 10.45 39.96 -16.57
C PRO A 53 10.06 41.22 -17.36
N PRO A 54 9.28 41.11 -18.44
CA PRO A 54 8.80 42.26 -19.21
C PRO A 54 7.77 43.09 -18.41
N PRO A 55 7.61 44.40 -18.72
CA PRO A 55 6.71 45.28 -17.98
C PRO A 55 5.23 44.88 -18.14
N SER A 56 4.50 44.91 -17.03
CA SER A 56 3.09 44.53 -16.96
C SER A 56 2.15 45.61 -17.52
N ALA A 57 1.19 45.19 -18.35
CA ALA A 57 0.03 46.02 -18.68
C ALA A 57 -0.94 46.07 -17.49
N PRO A 58 -1.66 47.19 -17.27
CA PRO A 58 -2.54 47.35 -16.11
C PRO A 58 -3.85 46.56 -16.27
N CYS A 59 -3.89 45.35 -15.69
CA CYS A 59 -5.15 44.63 -15.48
C CYS A 59 -6.05 45.38 -14.50
N ARG A 60 -7.20 45.90 -14.99
CA ARG A 60 -8.25 46.44 -14.13
C ARG A 60 -8.97 45.30 -13.42
N PHE A 61 -8.78 45.17 -12.12
CA PHE A 61 -9.61 44.30 -11.28
C PHE A 61 -11.04 44.86 -11.19
N ALA A 62 -12.01 44.11 -11.68
CA ALA A 62 -13.40 44.27 -11.25
C ALA A 62 -13.61 43.49 -9.94
N PRO A 63 -14.37 44.03 -8.96
CA PRO A 63 -14.61 43.31 -7.71
C PRO A 63 -15.46 42.05 -7.98
N ALA A 64 -14.99 40.91 -7.47
CA ALA A 64 -15.73 39.65 -7.55
C ALA A 64 -17.02 39.75 -6.73
N ARG A 65 -18.15 39.39 -7.34
CA ARG A 65 -19.42 39.21 -6.62
C ARG A 65 -19.34 37.92 -5.78
N PRO A 66 -19.86 37.90 -4.54
CA PRO A 66 -19.93 36.68 -3.75
C PRO A 66 -20.84 35.65 -4.43
N ILE A 67 -20.35 34.42 -4.60
CA ILE A 67 -21.17 33.30 -5.04
C ILE A 67 -21.95 32.81 -3.81
N ILE A 68 -23.21 33.25 -3.71
CA ILE A 68 -24.16 32.74 -2.73
C ILE A 68 -24.73 31.43 -3.27
N TYR A 69 -24.47 30.32 -2.59
CA TYR A 69 -25.22 29.08 -2.81
C TYR A 69 -26.63 29.24 -2.23
N PRO A 70 -27.71 29.08 -3.02
CA PRO A 70 -29.07 29.11 -2.47
C PRO A 70 -29.34 27.82 -1.68
N SER A 71 -29.30 27.92 -0.36
CA SER A 71 -29.67 26.84 0.57
C SER A 71 -31.20 26.72 0.72
N ALA A 72 -31.89 26.34 -0.36
CA ALA A 72 -33.32 26.01 -0.33
C ALA A 72 -33.78 25.30 -1.60
N PHE A 73 -33.58 23.97 -1.71
CA PHE A 73 -34.37 23.08 -2.57
C PHE A 73 -34.10 21.59 -2.22
N ALA A 74 -34.40 21.21 -0.96
CA ALA A 74 -34.37 19.81 -0.52
C ALA A 74 -35.33 19.55 0.67
N GLU A 75 -36.41 20.32 0.79
CA GLU A 75 -37.54 20.03 1.68
C GLU A 75 -38.82 19.89 0.84
N ALA A 76 -39.79 19.14 1.36
CA ALA A 76 -41.07 18.77 0.72
C ALA A 76 -41.00 17.74 -0.44
N LYS A 77 -40.66 16.49 -0.10
CA LYS A 77 -41.50 15.34 -0.52
C LYS A 77 -41.41 14.14 0.44
N ALA A 78 -41.79 14.38 1.70
CA ALA A 78 -42.09 13.32 2.65
C ALA A 78 -43.60 13.00 2.60
N GLU A 79 -43.98 11.94 1.89
CA GLU A 79 -45.32 11.35 2.00
C GLU A 79 -45.29 9.86 1.63
N SER A 80 -45.82 9.02 2.53
CA SER A 80 -46.02 7.57 2.42
C SER A 80 -44.87 6.71 1.87
N LEU A 81 -43.86 6.44 2.71
CA LEU A 81 -43.18 5.14 2.73
C LEU A 81 -43.29 4.57 4.14
N SER A 82 -43.67 3.30 4.26
CA SER A 82 -43.92 2.61 5.53
C SER A 82 -42.70 2.62 6.45
N GLU A 83 -42.94 2.68 7.76
CA GLU A 83 -41.95 2.84 8.84
C GLU A 83 -40.97 1.64 9.01
N ASP A 84 -40.98 0.69 8.09
CA ASP A 84 -40.33 -0.63 8.17
C ASP A 84 -38.93 -0.68 7.52
N ARG A 85 -38.23 0.48 7.42
CA ARG A 85 -36.93 0.61 6.71
C ARG A 85 -35.89 1.53 7.36
N MET A 86 -35.99 1.82 8.66
CA MET A 86 -35.01 2.65 9.39
C MET A 86 -33.97 1.86 10.22
N SER A 87 -33.87 0.54 10.02
CA SER A 87 -32.69 -0.21 10.47
C SER A 87 -31.60 -0.14 9.39
N THR A 88 -30.41 0.34 9.75
CA THR A 88 -29.21 0.12 8.92
C THR A 88 -28.98 -1.41 8.83
N PRO A 89 -28.85 -1.99 7.62
CA PRO A 89 -28.62 -3.43 7.50
C PRO A 89 -27.34 -3.86 8.24
N PRO A 90 -27.28 -5.09 8.78
CA PRO A 90 -26.11 -5.56 9.51
C PRO A 90 -24.88 -5.66 8.59
N VAL A 91 -23.68 -5.50 9.15
CA VAL A 91 -22.44 -5.82 8.43
C VAL A 91 -22.33 -7.34 8.32
N ILE A 92 -22.18 -7.84 7.10
CA ILE A 92 -22.11 -9.29 6.84
C ILE A 92 -20.66 -9.75 7.01
N ARG A 93 -20.46 -10.91 7.64
CA ARG A 93 -19.15 -11.56 7.70
C ARG A 93 -19.00 -12.50 6.50
N VAL A 94 -18.13 -12.16 5.56
CA VAL A 94 -17.95 -12.94 4.33
C VAL A 94 -17.48 -14.38 4.59
N ALA A 95 -16.67 -14.60 5.63
CA ALA A 95 -16.20 -15.93 6.01
C ALA A 95 -17.29 -16.84 6.61
N GLU A 96 -18.47 -16.30 6.94
CA GLU A 96 -19.62 -17.04 7.48
C GLU A 96 -20.70 -17.30 6.40
N ILE A 97 -20.43 -16.95 5.14
CA ILE A 97 -21.37 -17.11 4.03
C ILE A 97 -21.26 -18.51 3.41
N GLU A 98 -22.35 -19.28 3.47
CA GLU A 98 -22.45 -20.61 2.87
C GLU A 98 -23.26 -20.62 1.55
N ARG A 99 -23.22 -21.76 0.86
CA ARG A 99 -23.94 -21.96 -0.40
C ARG A 99 -25.45 -22.03 -0.15
N GLY A 100 -26.20 -21.22 -0.91
CA GLY A 100 -27.66 -21.16 -0.83
C GLY A 100 -28.18 -20.06 0.11
N ASP A 101 -27.30 -19.40 0.85
CA ASP A 101 -27.67 -18.29 1.74
C ASP A 101 -28.33 -17.14 0.99
N VAL A 102 -29.31 -16.53 1.66
CA VAL A 102 -29.89 -15.25 1.28
C VAL A 102 -29.18 -14.18 2.10
N VAL A 103 -28.41 -13.35 1.41
CA VAL A 103 -27.59 -12.29 2.01
C VAL A 103 -28.37 -10.98 1.94
N ASP A 104 -28.52 -10.30 3.07
CA ASP A 104 -29.08 -8.94 3.19
C ASP A 104 -28.29 -8.16 4.24
N GLY A 105 -27.55 -7.14 3.82
CA GLY A 105 -26.61 -6.44 4.71
C GLY A 105 -25.62 -5.53 4.00
N LEU A 106 -24.62 -5.06 4.75
CA LEU A 106 -23.57 -4.16 4.28
C LEU A 106 -22.29 -4.90 3.93
N LEU A 107 -21.71 -4.54 2.77
CA LEU A 107 -20.37 -4.91 2.34
C LEU A 107 -19.66 -3.68 1.72
N MET A 108 -18.34 -3.74 1.60
CA MET A 108 -17.55 -2.73 0.89
C MET A 108 -17.15 -3.21 -0.51
N VAL A 109 -17.17 -2.29 -1.50
CA VAL A 109 -16.69 -2.57 -2.86
C VAL A 109 -15.16 -2.54 -2.92
N ASP A 110 -14.55 -3.69 -3.18
CA ASP A 110 -13.10 -3.86 -3.42
C ASP A 110 -12.75 -3.65 -4.90
N ALA A 111 -13.63 -4.12 -5.80
CA ALA A 111 -13.53 -3.89 -7.24
C ALA A 111 -14.92 -3.90 -7.90
N ALA A 112 -15.09 -3.15 -8.99
CA ALA A 112 -16.29 -3.17 -9.83
C ALA A 112 -15.91 -3.12 -11.32
N ASN A 113 -16.54 -3.94 -12.15
CA ASN A 113 -16.29 -4.03 -13.58
C ASN A 113 -17.61 -4.16 -14.35
N PHE A 114 -17.88 -3.22 -15.26
CA PHE A 114 -18.99 -3.33 -16.20
C PHE A 114 -18.60 -4.18 -17.42
N LYS A 115 -19.40 -5.20 -17.75
CA LYS A 115 -19.15 -6.15 -18.83
C LYS A 115 -20.44 -6.42 -19.61
N GLN A 116 -20.30 -7.10 -20.75
CA GLN A 116 -21.43 -7.62 -21.53
C GLN A 116 -21.26 -9.12 -21.75
N THR A 117 -22.37 -9.84 -21.73
CA THR A 117 -22.41 -11.26 -22.13
C THR A 117 -22.16 -11.40 -23.64
N LYS A 118 -21.90 -12.62 -24.11
CA LYS A 118 -21.83 -12.94 -25.55
C LYS A 118 -23.09 -12.51 -26.32
N ASN A 119 -24.22 -12.39 -25.64
CA ASN A 119 -25.52 -12.01 -26.21
C ASN A 119 -25.80 -10.50 -26.04
N GLY A 120 -24.79 -9.69 -25.71
CA GLY A 120 -24.90 -8.22 -25.57
C GLY A 120 -25.53 -7.72 -24.28
N LYS A 121 -26.22 -8.57 -23.50
CA LYS A 121 -26.79 -8.18 -22.19
C LYS A 121 -25.71 -7.67 -21.24
N PRO A 122 -25.87 -6.49 -20.62
CA PRO A 122 -24.90 -5.95 -19.67
C PRO A 122 -24.98 -6.63 -18.31
N PHE A 123 -23.85 -6.65 -17.60
CA PHE A 123 -23.76 -7.10 -16.21
C PHE A 123 -22.62 -6.39 -15.49
N MET A 124 -22.70 -6.33 -14.17
CA MET A 124 -21.64 -5.81 -13.32
C MET A 124 -21.04 -6.95 -12.51
N GLN A 125 -19.73 -7.14 -12.65
CA GLN A 125 -18.96 -8.05 -11.81
C GLN A 125 -18.27 -7.23 -10.71
N LEU A 126 -18.56 -7.52 -9.45
CA LEU A 126 -17.95 -6.89 -8.30
C LEU A 126 -17.08 -7.88 -7.51
N VAL A 127 -16.16 -7.35 -6.73
CA VAL A 127 -15.60 -8.01 -5.55
C VAL A 127 -16.05 -7.18 -4.37
N LEU A 128 -16.75 -7.82 -3.44
CA LEU A 128 -17.23 -7.23 -2.20
C LEU A 128 -16.45 -7.81 -1.04
N ARG A 129 -16.29 -7.06 0.06
CA ARG A 129 -15.48 -7.48 1.21
C ARG A 129 -16.03 -6.98 2.55
N ASP A 130 -15.63 -7.66 3.61
CA ASP A 130 -15.75 -7.20 4.99
C ASP A 130 -14.39 -7.21 5.72
N GLN A 131 -14.38 -7.35 7.05
CA GLN A 131 -13.17 -7.63 7.84
C GLN A 131 -12.69 -9.08 7.72
N SER A 132 -13.59 -10.03 7.44
CA SER A 132 -13.30 -11.48 7.44
C SER A 132 -12.88 -12.04 6.07
N GLY A 133 -13.29 -11.43 4.95
CA GLY A 133 -12.90 -11.93 3.63
C GLY A 133 -13.41 -11.12 2.45
N LYS A 134 -13.28 -11.70 1.25
CA LYS A 134 -13.77 -11.15 -0.02
C LYS A 134 -14.63 -12.17 -0.77
N ILE A 135 -15.77 -11.73 -1.31
CA ILE A 135 -16.67 -12.53 -2.13
C ILE A 135 -16.84 -11.91 -3.52
N ARG A 136 -16.88 -12.76 -4.54
CA ARG A 136 -17.21 -12.32 -5.91
C ARG A 136 -18.73 -12.12 -5.98
N ALA A 137 -19.16 -10.98 -6.52
CA ALA A 137 -20.58 -10.70 -6.69
C ALA A 137 -20.93 -10.37 -8.15
N MET A 138 -22.17 -10.66 -8.54
CA MET A 138 -22.66 -10.50 -9.91
C MET A 138 -24.02 -9.80 -9.89
N LYS A 139 -24.11 -8.61 -10.48
CA LYS A 139 -25.38 -7.94 -10.76
C LYS A 139 -25.73 -8.11 -12.24
N TRP A 140 -26.70 -8.98 -12.51
CA TRP A 140 -27.28 -9.14 -13.84
C TRP A 140 -28.17 -7.95 -14.21
N ASP A 141 -28.29 -7.72 -15.53
CA ASP A 141 -29.06 -6.63 -16.15
C ASP A 141 -28.76 -5.25 -15.52
N ALA A 142 -27.50 -5.03 -15.14
CA ALA A 142 -27.02 -3.75 -14.62
C ALA A 142 -26.88 -2.71 -15.74
N ASP A 143 -27.38 -1.50 -15.52
CA ASP A 143 -27.17 -0.37 -16.44
C ASP A 143 -25.86 0.38 -16.16
N ARG A 144 -25.56 1.36 -17.03
CA ARG A 144 -24.33 2.18 -16.92
C ARG A 144 -24.39 3.22 -15.82
N ASP A 145 -25.56 3.61 -15.34
CA ASP A 145 -25.73 4.69 -14.38
C ASP A 145 -25.58 4.15 -12.94
N LEU A 146 -26.09 2.94 -12.68
CA LEU A 146 -25.74 2.16 -11.49
C LEU A 146 -24.23 1.88 -11.43
N TYR A 147 -23.59 1.55 -12.55
CA TYR A 147 -22.13 1.37 -12.56
C TYR A 147 -21.36 2.68 -12.30
N ARG A 148 -21.87 3.83 -12.76
CA ARG A 148 -21.26 5.15 -12.50
C ARG A 148 -21.48 5.63 -11.07
N SER A 149 -22.54 5.18 -10.40
CA SER A 149 -22.84 5.55 -9.01
C SER A 149 -22.00 4.78 -7.99
N ILE A 150 -21.49 3.60 -8.34
CA ILE A 150 -20.66 2.74 -7.49
C ILE A 150 -19.17 2.96 -7.76
N ARG A 151 -18.41 3.20 -6.70
CA ARG A 151 -16.95 3.35 -6.71
C ARG A 151 -16.29 2.28 -5.84
N VAL A 152 -14.98 2.07 -6.05
CA VAL A 152 -14.14 1.33 -5.11
C VAL A 152 -14.13 2.07 -3.78
N SER A 153 -14.17 1.34 -2.67
CA SER A 153 -14.34 1.83 -1.30
C SER A 153 -15.71 2.43 -0.97
N ASP A 154 -16.72 2.31 -1.84
CA ASP A 154 -18.11 2.58 -1.43
C ASP A 154 -18.64 1.45 -0.55
N ILE A 155 -19.46 1.83 0.42
CA ILE A 155 -20.23 0.90 1.25
C ILE A 155 -21.56 0.68 0.54
N VAL A 156 -21.93 -0.57 0.34
CA VAL A 156 -23.16 -0.95 -0.34
C VAL A 156 -24.02 -1.82 0.57
N ALA A 157 -25.30 -1.46 0.68
CA ALA A 157 -26.33 -2.38 1.09
C ALA A 157 -26.63 -3.31 -0.09
N VAL A 158 -26.53 -4.61 0.12
CA VAL A 158 -26.74 -5.64 -0.89
C VAL A 158 -27.82 -6.59 -0.45
N ARG A 159 -28.63 -7.04 -1.41
CA ARG A 159 -29.52 -8.20 -1.24
C ARG A 159 -29.29 -9.19 -2.38
N GLY A 160 -29.16 -10.47 -2.06
CA GLY A 160 -28.90 -11.49 -3.08
C GLY A 160 -28.87 -12.92 -2.54
N ARG A 161 -28.47 -13.85 -3.42
CA ARG A 161 -28.31 -15.27 -3.11
C ARG A 161 -26.93 -15.78 -3.46
N VAL A 162 -26.42 -16.72 -2.67
CA VAL A 162 -25.09 -17.29 -2.86
C VAL A 162 -25.20 -18.55 -3.70
N GLU A 163 -24.69 -18.46 -4.92
CA GLU A 163 -24.61 -19.57 -5.87
C GLU A 163 -23.18 -20.11 -5.98
N GLU A 164 -23.03 -21.31 -6.52
CA GLU A 164 -21.73 -21.92 -6.76
C GLU A 164 -21.34 -21.73 -8.23
N TYR A 165 -20.20 -21.08 -8.48
CA TYR A 165 -19.65 -20.90 -9.83
C TYR A 165 -18.23 -21.45 -9.91
N GLN A 166 -18.04 -22.49 -10.71
CA GLN A 166 -16.75 -23.18 -10.87
C GLN A 166 -16.15 -23.63 -9.51
N GLY A 167 -16.99 -24.20 -8.63
CA GLY A 167 -16.59 -24.67 -7.30
C GLY A 167 -16.31 -23.57 -6.27
N ASN A 168 -16.61 -22.30 -6.57
CA ASN A 168 -16.40 -21.17 -5.67
C ASN A 168 -17.73 -20.45 -5.36
N PRO A 169 -17.96 -19.95 -4.14
CA PRO A 169 -19.14 -19.16 -3.81
C PRO A 169 -19.15 -17.82 -4.57
N GLN A 170 -20.33 -17.43 -5.07
CA GLN A 170 -20.58 -16.20 -5.79
C GLN A 170 -21.94 -15.60 -5.39
N LEU A 171 -21.93 -14.35 -4.95
CA LEU A 171 -23.16 -13.64 -4.57
C LEU A 171 -23.85 -13.06 -5.81
N ILE A 172 -24.98 -13.65 -6.20
CA ILE A 172 -25.86 -13.09 -7.24
C ILE A 172 -26.75 -12.02 -6.60
N LEU A 173 -26.59 -10.79 -7.05
CA LEU A 173 -27.25 -9.62 -6.48
C LEU A 173 -28.63 -9.41 -7.11
N ASP A 174 -29.65 -9.42 -6.26
CA ASP A 174 -31.00 -8.95 -6.60
C ASP A 174 -31.04 -7.41 -6.55
N ASP A 175 -30.54 -6.82 -5.46
CA ASP A 175 -30.47 -5.36 -5.23
C ASP A 175 -29.10 -4.91 -4.71
N ILE A 176 -28.72 -3.67 -5.02
CA ILE A 176 -27.48 -3.03 -4.56
C ILE A 176 -27.66 -1.50 -4.49
N ARG A 177 -27.39 -0.92 -3.31
CA ARG A 177 -27.54 0.51 -3.04
C ARG A 177 -26.34 1.07 -2.27
N VAL A 178 -25.72 2.13 -2.78
CA VAL A 178 -24.66 2.87 -2.08
C VAL A 178 -25.24 3.52 -0.81
N MET A 179 -24.54 3.33 0.31
CA MET A 179 -24.93 3.84 1.62
C MET A 179 -24.10 5.08 1.99
N PRO A 180 -24.69 6.11 2.64
CA PRO A 180 -23.93 7.23 3.16
C PRO A 180 -22.88 6.77 4.19
N ARG A 181 -21.61 7.17 4.01
CA ARG A 181 -20.50 6.78 4.92
C ARG A 181 -20.78 7.11 6.39
N ALA A 182 -21.52 8.18 6.68
CA ALA A 182 -21.91 8.57 8.04
C ALA A 182 -22.89 7.61 8.75
N ALA A 183 -23.56 6.71 8.01
CA ALA A 183 -24.52 5.77 8.57
C ALA A 183 -23.87 4.45 9.06
N VAL A 184 -22.55 4.31 8.96
CA VAL A 184 -21.80 3.06 9.21
C VAL A 184 -20.53 3.37 10.00
N PRO A 185 -20.16 2.59 11.04
CA PRO A 185 -18.91 2.77 11.77
C PRO A 185 -17.68 2.70 10.85
N SER A 186 -16.68 3.55 11.10
CA SER A 186 -15.50 3.66 10.24
C SER A 186 -14.58 2.44 10.28
N ASP A 187 -14.53 1.70 11.39
CA ASP A 187 -13.69 0.50 11.50
C ASP A 187 -14.37 -0.77 10.94
N ALA A 188 -15.67 -0.71 10.60
CA ALA A 188 -16.51 -1.87 10.22
C ALA A 188 -15.99 -2.72 9.04
N PHE A 189 -15.06 -2.21 8.23
CA PHE A 189 -14.46 -2.92 7.09
C PHE A 189 -12.92 -2.90 7.09
N ILE A 190 -12.28 -2.55 8.21
CA ILE A 190 -10.82 -2.64 8.35
C ILE A 190 -10.48 -3.94 9.09
N PRO A 191 -9.67 -4.85 8.50
CA PRO A 191 -9.24 -6.05 9.21
C PRO A 191 -8.58 -5.70 10.54
N LYS A 192 -8.82 -6.53 11.55
CA LYS A 192 -8.15 -6.42 12.87
C LYS A 192 -6.96 -7.37 12.89
N GLY A 193 -5.81 -6.90 13.37
CA GLY A 193 -4.65 -7.74 13.60
C GLY A 193 -4.91 -8.78 14.71
N SER A 194 -4.06 -9.79 14.78
CA SER A 194 -4.12 -10.83 15.83
C SER A 194 -3.31 -10.47 17.08
N ALA A 195 -2.43 -9.47 17.00
CA ALA A 195 -1.59 -8.99 18.09
C ALA A 195 -2.29 -7.92 18.95
N ASP A 196 -2.02 -7.92 20.26
CA ASP A 196 -2.49 -6.86 21.16
C ASP A 196 -1.67 -5.57 20.93
N THR A 197 -2.36 -4.52 20.50
CA THR A 197 -1.78 -3.21 20.23
C THR A 197 -1.17 -2.56 21.47
N ALA A 198 -1.69 -2.83 22.67
CA ALA A 198 -1.11 -2.33 23.92
C ALA A 198 0.22 -3.05 24.24
N GLU A 199 0.27 -4.37 24.08
CA GLU A 199 1.52 -5.14 24.27
C GLU A 199 2.61 -4.72 23.27
N LEU A 200 2.24 -4.53 22.00
CA LEU A 200 3.15 -4.02 20.97
C LEU A 200 3.63 -2.59 21.29
N TRP A 201 2.76 -1.71 21.78
CA TRP A 201 3.12 -0.34 22.15
C TRP A 201 4.13 -0.33 23.29
N GLU A 202 3.90 -1.15 24.32
CA GLU A 202 4.83 -1.33 25.44
C GLU A 202 6.17 -1.97 24.99
N ALA A 203 6.14 -2.89 24.01
CA ALA A 203 7.36 -3.46 23.42
C ALA A 203 8.18 -2.40 22.66
N LEU A 204 7.53 -1.53 21.89
CA LEU A 204 8.16 -0.40 21.21
C LEU A 204 8.77 0.59 22.21
N HIS A 205 8.03 0.99 23.25
CA HIS A 205 8.57 1.87 24.30
C HIS A 205 9.78 1.26 24.99
N ARG A 206 9.74 -0.02 25.38
CA ARG A 206 10.91 -0.70 25.96
C ARG A 206 12.10 -0.70 25.01
N ALA A 207 11.90 -0.94 23.72
CA ALA A 207 12.98 -0.89 22.74
C ALA A 207 13.60 0.51 22.59
N VAL A 208 12.80 1.58 22.61
CA VAL A 208 13.32 2.96 22.60
C VAL A 208 14.03 3.31 23.92
N MET A 209 13.54 2.85 25.07
CA MET A 209 14.22 3.05 26.36
C MET A 209 15.58 2.34 26.45
N GLU A 210 15.73 1.20 25.78
CA GLU A 210 16.99 0.44 25.67
C GLU A 210 18.05 1.15 24.81
N VAL A 211 17.68 2.14 23.98
CA VAL A 211 18.63 2.92 23.16
C VAL A 211 19.63 3.63 24.06
N THR A 212 20.92 3.35 23.81
CA THR A 212 22.05 3.82 24.62
C THR A 212 22.48 5.24 24.27
N SER A 213 22.40 5.61 22.98
CA SER A 213 22.70 6.96 22.47
C SER A 213 21.68 7.99 22.97
N PRO A 214 22.05 8.95 23.85
CA PRO A 214 21.07 9.84 24.48
C PRO A 214 20.38 10.79 23.50
N GLY A 215 21.11 11.28 22.49
CA GLY A 215 20.54 12.13 21.44
C GLY A 215 19.60 11.37 20.51
N LEU A 216 19.88 10.10 20.24
CA LEU A 216 19.01 9.25 19.42
C LEU A 216 17.74 8.85 20.17
N ARG A 217 17.85 8.49 21.46
CA ARG A 217 16.69 8.21 22.29
C ARG A 217 15.77 9.45 22.41
N GLN A 218 16.33 10.64 22.67
CA GLN A 218 15.56 11.90 22.68
C GLN A 218 14.80 12.12 21.37
N LEU A 219 15.43 11.85 20.22
CA LEU A 219 14.77 11.94 18.92
C LEU A 219 13.58 10.97 18.85
N LEU A 220 13.76 9.69 19.15
CA LEU A 220 12.69 8.69 19.07
C LEU A 220 11.55 8.95 20.06
N GLU A 221 11.88 9.36 21.29
CA GLU A 221 10.92 9.81 22.30
C GLU A 221 10.09 11.01 21.80
N SER A 222 10.68 11.94 21.04
CA SER A 222 9.92 13.07 20.45
C SER A 222 8.84 12.66 19.44
N PHE A 223 8.98 11.49 18.81
CA PHE A 223 7.93 10.90 17.96
C PHE A 223 6.88 10.15 18.80
N LEU A 224 7.30 9.35 19.79
CA LEU A 224 6.37 8.53 20.59
C LEU A 224 5.56 9.35 21.61
N ASN A 225 6.09 10.49 22.07
CA ASN A 225 5.42 11.39 23.00
C ASN A 225 4.46 12.39 22.31
N ASP A 226 4.44 12.44 20.97
CA ASP A 226 3.44 13.20 20.24
C ASP A 226 2.09 12.43 20.23
N PRO A 227 1.00 12.99 20.78
CA PRO A 227 -0.26 12.26 20.89
C PRO A 227 -0.89 11.85 19.55
N GLU A 228 -0.71 12.65 18.49
CA GLU A 228 -1.24 12.36 17.16
C GLU A 228 -0.46 11.21 16.51
N LEU A 229 0.87 11.25 16.60
CA LEU A 229 1.73 10.19 16.06
C LEU A 229 1.58 8.88 16.86
N ALA A 230 1.43 8.97 18.18
CA ALA A 230 1.26 7.80 19.04
C ALA A 230 -0.08 7.09 18.79
N GLU A 231 -1.18 7.84 18.64
CA GLU A 231 -2.47 7.25 18.26
C GLU A 231 -2.43 6.70 16.82
N GLY A 232 -1.78 7.43 15.91
CA GLY A 232 -1.55 6.99 14.54
C GLY A 232 -0.81 5.66 14.46
N LEU A 233 0.32 5.51 15.16
CA LEU A 233 1.10 4.26 15.20
C LEU A 233 0.27 3.07 15.70
N ARG A 234 -0.51 3.26 16.78
CA ARG A 234 -1.38 2.21 17.33
C ARG A 234 -2.52 1.81 16.41
N THR A 235 -2.89 2.63 15.44
CA THR A 235 -4.11 2.40 14.65
C THR A 235 -3.88 2.22 13.15
N TRP A 236 -2.79 2.74 12.58
CA TRP A 236 -2.57 2.70 11.14
C TRP A 236 -2.01 1.34 10.66
N PRO A 237 -2.34 0.93 9.42
CA PRO A 237 -1.75 -0.24 8.77
C PRO A 237 -0.35 0.07 8.25
N ALA A 238 0.49 -0.96 8.06
CA ALA A 238 1.77 -0.79 7.37
C ALA A 238 1.60 -0.68 5.84
N GLY A 239 0.45 -1.09 5.29
CA GLY A 239 0.22 -1.05 3.85
C GLY A 239 -1.24 -1.19 3.45
N ARG A 240 -1.53 -0.96 2.17
CA ARG A 240 -2.91 -0.95 1.66
C ARG A 240 -3.52 -2.34 1.44
N THR A 241 -2.72 -3.36 1.12
CA THR A 241 -3.26 -4.58 0.47
C THR A 241 -2.74 -5.94 0.94
N LEU A 242 -1.58 -6.08 1.62
CA LEU A 242 -1.03 -7.42 1.92
C LEU A 242 -0.16 -7.56 3.19
N HIS A 243 0.88 -6.73 3.38
CA HIS A 243 1.66 -6.77 4.61
C HIS A 243 1.03 -5.83 5.64
N HIS A 244 0.64 -6.39 6.79
CA HIS A 244 0.02 -5.69 7.92
C HIS A 244 -1.04 -4.64 7.51
N ALA A 245 -1.91 -5.02 6.57
CA ALA A 245 -2.98 -4.18 6.02
C ALA A 245 -4.22 -4.13 6.94
N HIS A 246 -3.97 -4.05 8.24
CA HIS A 246 -4.93 -4.12 9.34
C HIS A 246 -4.69 -2.99 10.34
N ARG A 247 -5.70 -2.68 11.17
CA ARG A 247 -5.57 -1.65 12.22
C ARG A 247 -4.43 -2.03 13.19
N GLY A 248 -3.49 -1.11 13.39
CA GLY A 248 -2.28 -1.31 14.22
C GLY A 248 -1.11 -2.02 13.53
N GLY A 249 -1.26 -2.37 12.24
CA GLY A 249 -0.26 -3.12 11.50
C GLY A 249 1.09 -2.43 11.32
N LEU A 250 1.15 -1.10 11.33
CA LEU A 250 2.42 -0.36 11.28
C LEU A 250 3.24 -0.57 12.55
N LEU A 251 2.60 -0.56 13.72
CA LEU A 251 3.25 -0.84 15.00
C LEU A 251 3.73 -2.30 15.09
N GLU A 252 2.92 -3.26 14.61
CA GLU A 252 3.31 -4.68 14.54
C GLU A 252 4.57 -4.88 13.69
N HIS A 253 4.60 -4.27 12.50
CA HIS A 253 5.75 -4.27 11.59
C HIS A 253 7.03 -3.70 12.24
N ILE A 254 6.94 -2.52 12.87
CA ILE A 254 8.07 -1.88 13.55
C ILE A 254 8.63 -2.78 14.66
N VAL A 255 7.76 -3.34 15.51
CA VAL A 255 8.16 -4.22 16.62
C VAL A 255 8.77 -5.53 16.10
N SER A 256 8.25 -6.08 15.00
CA SER A 256 8.80 -7.26 14.33
C SER A 256 10.23 -7.02 13.81
N ILE A 257 10.45 -5.91 13.10
CA ILE A 257 11.80 -5.50 12.63
C ILE A 257 12.75 -5.34 13.81
N ILE A 258 12.36 -4.62 14.87
CA ILE A 258 13.20 -4.43 16.07
C ILE A 258 13.55 -5.77 16.71
N GLY A 259 12.59 -6.68 16.85
CA GLY A 259 12.81 -8.03 17.39
C GLY A 259 13.84 -8.80 16.57
N ALA A 260 13.69 -8.82 15.25
CA ALA A 260 14.63 -9.47 14.34
C ALA A 260 16.02 -8.79 14.33
N ALA A 261 16.08 -7.45 14.38
CA ALA A 261 17.32 -6.68 14.47
C ALA A 261 18.12 -7.04 15.74
N LYS A 262 17.45 -7.19 16.90
CA LYS A 262 18.09 -7.64 18.16
C LYS A 262 18.69 -9.05 18.03
N HIS A 263 18.13 -9.93 17.20
CA HIS A 263 18.73 -11.22 16.88
C HIS A 263 19.93 -11.10 15.92
N LEU A 264 19.85 -10.24 14.89
CA LEU A 264 20.96 -9.99 13.98
C LEU A 264 22.17 -9.36 14.69
N ALA A 265 21.96 -8.35 15.55
CA ALA A 265 23.04 -7.71 16.31
C ALA A 265 23.75 -8.66 17.29
N ARG A 266 23.07 -9.71 17.79
CA ARG A 266 23.71 -10.79 18.57
C ARG A 266 24.61 -11.69 17.71
N HIS A 267 24.30 -11.84 16.41
CA HIS A 267 25.09 -12.64 15.48
C HIS A 267 26.24 -11.85 14.83
N TRP A 268 25.98 -10.57 14.52
CA TRP A 268 26.94 -9.58 14.02
C TRP A 268 27.01 -8.40 15.00
N PRO A 269 27.84 -8.48 16.06
CA PRO A 269 28.00 -7.40 17.05
C PRO A 269 28.59 -6.10 16.51
N GLN A 270 28.96 -6.07 15.22
CA GLN A 270 29.37 -4.88 14.50
C GLN A 270 28.18 -4.01 14.04
N LEU A 271 26.96 -4.54 14.05
CA LEU A 271 25.75 -3.79 13.71
C LEU A 271 25.34 -2.89 14.87
N ASP A 272 25.10 -1.61 14.59
CA ASP A 272 24.54 -0.69 15.58
C ASP A 272 23.04 -0.96 15.78
N ILE A 273 22.69 -1.49 16.95
CA ILE A 273 21.30 -1.81 17.32
C ILE A 273 20.46 -0.58 17.67
N ASP A 274 21.08 0.51 18.14
CA ASP A 274 20.40 1.78 18.41
C ASP A 274 19.96 2.41 17.07
N LEU A 275 20.88 2.43 16.10
CA LEU A 275 20.65 2.94 14.75
C LEU A 275 19.66 2.06 13.97
N LEU A 276 19.72 0.73 14.10
CA LEU A 276 18.70 -0.18 13.54
C LEU A 276 17.32 0.02 14.19
N THR A 277 17.26 0.27 15.51
CA THR A 277 16.00 0.57 16.22
C THR A 277 15.41 1.88 15.70
N ALA A 278 16.24 2.92 15.51
CA ALA A 278 15.81 4.18 14.92
C ALA A 278 15.32 4.01 13.46
N GLY A 279 16.04 3.26 12.63
CA GLY A 279 15.62 2.93 11.28
C GLY A 279 14.27 2.22 11.22
N ALA A 280 14.07 1.22 12.08
CA ALA A 280 12.80 0.50 12.19
C ALA A 280 11.63 1.44 12.51
N VAL A 281 11.80 2.36 13.47
CA VAL A 281 10.76 3.33 13.86
C VAL A 281 10.49 4.38 12.78
N LEU A 282 11.53 4.85 12.07
CA LEU A 282 11.45 6.06 11.24
C LEU A 282 11.30 5.83 9.74
N HIS A 283 11.72 4.69 9.18
CA HIS A 283 11.70 4.47 7.72
C HIS A 283 10.29 4.67 7.10
N ASP A 284 9.27 4.22 7.82
CA ASP A 284 7.87 4.21 7.40
C ASP A 284 6.97 5.21 8.16
N ILE A 285 7.52 6.04 9.06
CA ILE A 285 6.70 6.96 9.88
C ILE A 285 5.87 7.94 9.04
N GLY A 286 6.30 8.20 7.80
CA GLY A 286 5.55 9.00 6.83
C GLY A 286 4.21 8.38 6.41
N LYS A 287 4.00 7.06 6.61
CA LYS A 287 2.71 6.39 6.36
C LYS A 287 1.56 6.99 7.17
N LEU A 288 1.86 7.58 8.33
CA LEU A 288 0.89 8.33 9.14
C LEU A 288 0.24 9.53 8.42
N LYS A 289 0.93 10.13 7.44
CA LYS A 289 0.40 11.25 6.62
C LYS A 289 0.24 10.90 5.14
N GLU A 290 0.81 9.79 4.67
CA GLU A 290 0.56 9.22 3.34
C GLU A 290 -0.83 8.57 3.25
N LEU A 291 -1.25 7.87 4.31
CA LEU A 291 -2.50 7.11 4.36
C LEU A 291 -3.56 7.82 5.20
N SER A 292 -4.81 7.70 4.76
CA SER A 292 -6.01 8.12 5.48
C SER A 292 -6.81 6.88 5.88
N LEU A 293 -7.17 6.81 7.17
CA LEU A 293 -7.96 5.72 7.73
C LEU A 293 -9.44 6.14 7.84
N GLY A 294 -10.25 5.72 6.86
CA GLY A 294 -11.71 5.83 6.91
C GLY A 294 -12.33 4.43 6.98
N HIS A 295 -13.49 4.25 6.33
CA HIS A 295 -14.05 2.91 6.05
C HIS A 295 -13.11 2.02 5.22
N SER A 296 -12.11 2.61 4.57
CA SER A 296 -11.08 1.93 3.81
C SER A 296 -9.73 2.64 3.98
N ILE A 297 -8.64 1.97 3.56
CA ILE A 297 -7.30 2.54 3.53
C ILE A 297 -7.14 3.27 2.18
N GLU A 298 -7.11 4.60 2.23
CA GLU A 298 -6.98 5.48 1.07
C GLU A 298 -5.68 6.31 1.18
N TYR A 299 -5.13 6.77 0.06
CA TYR A 299 -4.00 7.70 0.08
C TYR A 299 -4.49 9.13 0.23
N THR A 300 -3.78 9.96 0.99
CA THR A 300 -3.98 11.41 0.99
C THR A 300 -3.40 12.03 -0.30
N ASP A 301 -3.82 13.25 -0.66
CA ASP A 301 -3.20 13.99 -1.78
C ASP A 301 -1.69 14.15 -1.57
N ARG A 302 -1.27 14.40 -0.33
CA ARG A 302 0.15 14.48 0.04
C ARG A 302 0.85 13.13 -0.14
N GLY A 303 0.20 12.02 0.23
CA GLY A 303 0.70 10.66 0.00
C GLY A 303 0.91 10.37 -1.49
N GLN A 304 -0.08 10.68 -2.32
CA GLN A 304 0.02 10.52 -3.79
C GLN A 304 1.13 11.37 -4.43
N LEU A 305 1.34 12.59 -3.94
CA LEU A 305 2.27 13.54 -4.54
C LEU A 305 3.70 13.48 -3.99
N VAL A 306 3.90 13.01 -2.76
CA VAL A 306 5.19 13.04 -2.04
C VAL A 306 5.68 11.65 -1.61
N GLY A 307 4.76 10.75 -1.24
CA GLY A 307 5.09 9.44 -0.68
C GLY A 307 5.65 9.49 0.75
N HIS A 308 5.53 8.37 1.48
CA HIS A 308 5.97 8.24 2.88
C HIS A 308 7.46 8.57 3.06
N VAL A 309 8.36 8.20 2.13
CA VAL A 309 9.80 8.50 2.23
C VAL A 309 10.07 10.01 2.36
N GLY A 310 9.49 10.83 1.46
CA GLY A 310 9.66 12.28 1.51
C GLY A 310 8.97 12.93 2.72
N ILE A 311 7.87 12.34 3.19
CA ILE A 311 7.17 12.76 4.40
C ILE A 311 8.00 12.44 5.66
N ALA A 312 8.57 11.24 5.76
CA ALA A 312 9.40 10.78 6.86
C ALA A 312 10.66 11.65 7.00
N MET A 313 11.33 11.95 5.88
CA MET A 313 12.46 12.90 5.84
C MET A 313 12.08 14.29 6.37
N GLN A 314 10.92 14.83 6.00
CA GLN A 314 10.46 16.11 6.57
C GLN A 314 10.23 15.98 8.08
N MET A 315 9.54 14.93 8.53
CA MET A 315 9.24 14.71 9.95
C MET A 315 10.52 14.56 10.79
N LEU A 316 11.55 13.89 10.26
CA LEU A 316 12.87 13.79 10.88
C LEU A 316 13.50 15.17 11.11
N HIS A 317 13.54 16.02 10.09
CA HIS A 317 14.11 17.37 10.22
C HIS A 317 13.26 18.29 11.13
N ASP A 318 11.92 18.19 11.07
CA ASP A 318 11.02 18.96 11.95
C ASP A 318 11.22 18.63 13.44
N ARG A 319 11.63 17.38 13.74
CA ARG A 319 11.95 16.86 15.08
C ARG A 319 13.41 17.02 15.49
N ARG A 320 14.32 17.37 14.57
CA ARG A 320 15.75 17.52 14.89
C ARG A 320 16.04 18.54 16.00
N LYS A 321 15.18 19.56 16.14
CA LYS A 321 15.23 20.56 17.23
C LYS A 321 14.97 19.96 18.63
N ASP A 322 14.22 18.86 18.70
CA ASP A 322 13.82 18.17 19.93
C ASP A 322 14.93 17.20 20.42
N ALA A 323 16.01 17.05 19.64
CA ALA A 323 17.17 16.21 19.93
C ALA A 323 18.50 16.97 19.65
N PRO A 324 18.85 17.99 20.46
CA PRO A 324 20.02 18.83 20.22
C PRO A 324 21.33 18.04 20.26
N ASP A 325 21.43 17.04 21.15
CA ASP A 325 22.63 16.22 21.39
C ASP A 325 22.88 15.12 20.35
N LEU A 326 21.98 14.93 19.38
CA LEU A 326 22.16 13.92 18.33
C LEU A 326 23.35 14.30 17.42
N ALA A 327 24.30 13.40 17.19
CA ALA A 327 25.42 13.70 16.30
C ALA A 327 24.92 14.02 14.86
N PRO A 328 25.52 15.00 14.14
CA PRO A 328 25.21 15.25 12.73
C PRO A 328 25.42 14.01 11.85
N GLU A 329 26.42 13.19 12.16
CA GLU A 329 26.74 11.95 11.47
C GLU A 329 25.63 10.92 11.64
N THR A 330 25.15 10.72 12.87
CA THR A 330 24.01 9.82 13.16
C THR A 330 22.72 10.30 12.50
N LEU A 331 22.51 11.61 12.36
CA LEU A 331 21.37 12.13 11.59
C LEU A 331 21.47 11.71 10.12
N LEU A 332 22.62 11.89 9.49
CA LEU A 332 22.87 11.48 8.10
C LEU A 332 22.71 9.96 7.90
N GLU A 333 23.08 9.16 8.89
CA GLU A 333 22.86 7.71 8.86
C GLU A 333 21.37 7.36 8.90
N ILE A 334 20.57 8.03 9.75
CA ILE A 334 19.10 7.86 9.79
C ILE A 334 18.45 8.33 8.49
N GLU A 335 18.88 9.46 7.93
CA GLU A 335 18.45 9.92 6.59
C GLU A 335 18.72 8.82 5.56
N HIS A 336 19.92 8.23 5.56
CA HIS A 336 20.28 7.15 4.64
C HIS A 336 19.42 5.89 4.84
N LEU A 337 19.10 5.51 6.08
CA LEU A 337 18.16 4.41 6.37
C LEU A 337 16.77 4.68 5.75
N ILE A 338 16.20 5.88 5.98
CA ILE A 338 14.88 6.25 5.45
C ILE A 338 14.87 6.24 3.93
N VAL A 339 15.87 6.83 3.25
CA VAL A 339 15.84 6.95 1.79
C VAL A 339 16.24 5.68 1.03
N SER A 340 16.79 4.67 1.71
CA SER A 340 17.30 3.44 1.10
C SER A 340 16.62 2.12 1.49
N HIS A 341 15.67 2.12 2.43
CA HIS A 341 15.03 0.88 2.92
C HIS A 341 14.35 0.02 1.83
N HIS A 342 13.81 0.62 0.75
CA HIS A 342 13.29 -0.11 -0.42
C HIS A 342 14.37 -0.86 -1.24
N GLY A 343 15.66 -0.69 -0.92
CA GLY A 343 16.79 -1.46 -1.43
C GLY A 343 17.30 -1.06 -2.81
N LYS A 344 16.39 -0.76 -3.75
CA LYS A 344 16.76 -0.32 -5.11
C LYS A 344 15.85 0.80 -5.60
N THR A 345 16.40 1.60 -6.49
CA THR A 345 15.67 2.64 -7.24
C THR A 345 14.50 2.07 -8.06
N GLU A 346 14.65 0.88 -8.65
CA GLU A 346 13.55 0.16 -9.33
C GLU A 346 12.41 -0.30 -8.40
N TYR A 347 12.62 -0.29 -7.07
CA TYR A 347 11.60 -0.63 -6.06
C TYR A 347 11.14 0.60 -5.25
N GLY A 348 11.58 1.82 -5.62
CA GLY A 348 11.14 3.06 -4.98
C GLY A 348 12.13 3.70 -3.99
N ALA A 349 13.31 3.13 -3.80
CA ALA A 349 14.36 3.78 -3.01
C ALA A 349 14.89 5.03 -3.74
N LEU A 350 15.24 6.10 -3.01
CA LEU A 350 15.98 7.22 -3.62
C LEU A 350 17.46 6.88 -3.80
N ARG A 351 17.98 5.95 -2.99
CA ARG A 351 19.35 5.45 -3.05
C ARG A 351 19.42 3.98 -2.63
N GLU A 352 20.41 3.25 -3.13
CA GLU A 352 20.72 1.90 -2.65
C GLU A 352 21.26 1.94 -1.20
N PRO A 353 21.08 0.89 -0.39
CA PRO A 353 21.74 0.74 0.90
C PRO A 353 23.28 0.78 0.78
N MET A 354 23.94 1.58 1.62
CA MET A 354 25.40 1.80 1.58
C MET A 354 26.11 1.63 2.94
N THR A 355 25.36 1.42 4.03
CA THR A 355 25.88 1.09 5.37
C THR A 355 25.43 -0.32 5.78
N ALA A 356 26.08 -0.92 6.79
CA ALA A 356 25.71 -2.27 7.24
C ALA A 356 24.27 -2.30 7.79
N GLU A 357 23.88 -1.25 8.50
CA GLU A 357 22.56 -1.03 9.09
C GLU A 357 21.50 -0.82 8.02
N ALA A 358 21.80 -0.07 6.94
CA ALA A 358 20.87 0.10 5.83
C ALA A 358 20.67 -1.20 5.03
N ILE A 359 21.74 -1.98 4.83
CA ILE A 359 21.64 -3.29 4.19
C ILE A 359 20.80 -4.24 5.06
N ALA A 360 21.05 -4.26 6.37
CA ALA A 360 20.27 -5.07 7.30
C ALA A 360 18.80 -4.63 7.37
N LEU A 361 18.51 -3.33 7.51
CA LEU A 361 17.14 -2.79 7.57
C LEU A 361 16.36 -3.13 6.30
N HIS A 362 16.94 -2.95 5.11
CA HIS A 362 16.30 -3.32 3.84
C HIS A 362 15.87 -4.80 3.82
N PHE A 363 16.76 -5.71 4.22
CA PHE A 363 16.44 -7.13 4.25
C PHE A 363 15.44 -7.50 5.37
N LEU A 364 15.46 -6.81 6.50
CA LEU A 364 14.50 -7.00 7.59
C LEU A 364 13.09 -6.58 7.19
N ASP A 365 12.91 -5.37 6.65
CA ASP A 365 11.64 -4.87 6.11
C ASP A 365 11.10 -5.82 5.02
N ASN A 366 11.91 -6.10 4.00
CA ASN A 366 11.48 -6.96 2.90
C ASN A 366 11.13 -8.38 3.35
N MET A 367 11.85 -8.92 4.34
CA MET A 367 11.56 -10.23 4.92
C MET A 367 10.26 -10.22 5.71
N ASP A 368 10.04 -9.23 6.58
CA ASP A 368 8.82 -9.11 7.38
C ASP A 368 7.59 -8.98 6.47
N ALA A 369 7.63 -8.04 5.53
CA ALA A 369 6.54 -7.81 4.58
C ALA A 369 6.19 -9.07 3.76
N ARG A 370 7.20 -9.85 3.34
CA ARG A 370 7.00 -11.09 2.57
C ARG A 370 6.52 -12.25 3.44
N LEU A 371 6.99 -12.37 4.69
CA LEU A 371 6.54 -13.41 5.61
C LEU A 371 5.11 -13.15 6.11
N ALA A 372 4.78 -11.91 6.49
CA ALA A 372 3.43 -11.51 6.86
C ALA A 372 2.42 -11.81 5.72
N ALA A 373 2.74 -11.39 4.49
CA ALA A 373 1.93 -11.67 3.32
C ALA A 373 1.83 -13.17 3.02
N TYR A 374 2.90 -13.96 3.21
CA TYR A 374 2.86 -15.41 3.04
C TYR A 374 1.92 -16.07 4.06
N PHE A 375 2.03 -15.70 5.35
CA PHE A 375 1.21 -16.31 6.40
C PHE A 375 -0.26 -15.92 6.30
N ALA A 376 -0.59 -14.70 5.87
CA ALA A 376 -1.96 -14.33 5.54
C ALA A 376 -2.54 -15.22 4.43
N LEU A 377 -1.87 -15.31 3.28
CA LEU A 377 -2.30 -16.12 2.13
C LEU A 377 -2.31 -17.63 2.40
N ALA A 378 -1.45 -18.12 3.30
CA ALA A 378 -1.37 -19.53 3.66
C ALA A 378 -2.33 -19.92 4.79
N GLY A 379 -2.76 -18.96 5.62
CA GLY A 379 -3.72 -19.14 6.71
C GLY A 379 -5.18 -19.07 6.27
N GLU A 380 -5.50 -18.48 5.11
CA GLU A 380 -6.83 -18.61 4.49
C GLU A 380 -7.12 -20.10 4.19
N GLU A 381 -8.15 -20.66 4.82
CA GLU A 381 -8.40 -22.12 4.85
C GLU A 381 -8.94 -22.69 3.53
N GLU A 382 -9.47 -21.85 2.65
CA GLU A 382 -10.09 -22.30 1.40
C GLU A 382 -9.08 -22.92 0.41
N PRO A 383 -9.37 -24.11 -0.15
CA PRO A 383 -8.58 -24.72 -1.22
C PRO A 383 -8.68 -23.93 -2.52
N GLY A 384 -7.54 -23.56 -3.11
CA GLY A 384 -7.53 -23.03 -4.47
C GLY A 384 -7.96 -24.09 -5.50
N PRO A 385 -8.27 -23.70 -6.76
CA PRO A 385 -8.73 -24.62 -7.83
C PRO A 385 -7.69 -25.69 -8.25
N TYR A 386 -6.52 -25.71 -7.61
CA TYR A 386 -5.44 -26.67 -7.79
C TYR A 386 -5.19 -27.53 -6.53
N GLY A 387 -6.10 -27.50 -5.55
CA GLY A 387 -6.08 -28.28 -4.31
C GLY A 387 -5.54 -27.52 -3.08
N GLU A 388 -5.84 -28.06 -1.88
CA GLU A 388 -5.52 -27.51 -0.54
C GLU A 388 -4.10 -26.94 -0.38
N SER A 389 -3.12 -27.53 -1.07
CA SER A 389 -1.69 -27.29 -0.80
C SER A 389 -1.04 -26.17 -1.62
N TRP A 390 -1.77 -25.44 -2.46
CA TRP A 390 -1.19 -24.36 -3.27
C TRP A 390 -2.12 -23.15 -3.40
N THR A 391 -1.56 -21.95 -3.33
CA THR A 391 -2.26 -20.71 -3.71
C THR A 391 -2.36 -20.57 -5.23
N ASP A 392 -3.15 -19.60 -5.68
CA ASP A 392 -3.01 -19.02 -7.01
C ASP A 392 -1.69 -18.25 -7.16
N TYR A 393 -1.39 -17.79 -8.37
CA TYR A 393 -0.21 -16.97 -8.64
C TYR A 393 -0.31 -15.62 -7.94
N HIS A 394 0.71 -15.25 -7.16
CA HIS A 394 0.72 -14.00 -6.41
C HIS A 394 1.83 -13.05 -6.89
N PRO A 395 1.50 -11.87 -7.46
CA PRO A 395 2.48 -10.97 -8.08
C PRO A 395 3.67 -10.57 -7.18
N LEU A 396 3.44 -10.31 -5.88
CA LEU A 396 4.51 -9.97 -4.92
C LEU A 396 5.62 -11.03 -4.85
N PHE A 397 5.27 -12.30 -5.06
CA PHE A 397 6.21 -13.42 -4.99
C PHE A 397 6.71 -13.85 -6.38
N GLY A 398 6.08 -13.37 -7.46
CA GLY A 398 6.38 -13.80 -8.83
C GLY A 398 6.05 -15.27 -9.10
N THR A 399 5.32 -15.94 -8.21
CA THR A 399 5.08 -17.40 -8.25
C THR A 399 3.82 -17.79 -7.48
N ARG A 400 3.50 -19.09 -7.47
CA ARG A 400 2.49 -19.71 -6.61
C ARG A 400 3.13 -20.17 -5.31
N LEU A 401 2.43 -20.06 -4.19
CA LEU A 401 2.91 -20.44 -2.87
C LEU A 401 2.43 -21.84 -2.50
N TYR A 402 3.32 -22.65 -1.94
CA TYR A 402 2.99 -23.95 -1.34
C TYR A 402 2.50 -23.74 0.10
N LYS A 403 1.38 -24.37 0.48
CA LYS A 403 0.83 -24.41 1.84
C LYS A 403 1.20 -25.76 2.50
N PRO A 404 2.31 -25.88 3.24
CA PRO A 404 2.67 -27.14 3.90
C PRO A 404 1.75 -27.42 5.11
N LYS A 405 1.34 -28.68 5.30
CA LYS A 405 0.55 -29.14 6.48
C LYS A 405 1.28 -29.02 7.85
N ARG A 406 2.40 -28.30 7.90
CA ARG A 406 3.27 -28.10 9.07
C ARG A 406 3.51 -26.61 9.40
N ILE A 407 2.73 -25.69 8.85
CA ILE A 407 2.75 -24.30 9.32
C ILE A 407 2.45 -24.33 10.82
N ARG A 408 3.41 -23.90 11.63
CA ARG A 408 3.20 -23.78 13.07
C ARG A 408 2.27 -22.57 13.27
N PRO A 409 1.25 -22.67 14.14
CA PRO A 409 0.49 -21.48 14.52
C PRO A 409 1.43 -20.42 15.10
N PRO A 410 1.08 -19.13 15.00
CA PRO A 410 1.85 -18.08 15.67
C PRO A 410 1.97 -18.44 17.16
N ARG A 411 3.19 -18.43 17.68
CA ARG A 411 3.39 -18.57 19.12
C ARG A 411 2.76 -17.35 19.77
N ARG A 412 1.82 -17.57 20.69
CA ARG A 412 1.48 -16.53 21.68
C ARG A 412 2.78 -16.20 22.42
N ALA A 413 2.99 -14.93 22.72
CA ALA A 413 4.05 -14.56 23.65
C ALA A 413 3.76 -15.22 25.01
N GLU A 414 4.77 -15.87 25.58
CA GLU A 414 4.81 -16.38 26.96
C GLU A 414 5.67 -15.45 27.81
#